data_AF-A0A0D1XZ89-F1
#
_entry.id   AF-A0A0D1XZ89-F1
#
_cell.length_a   1.000
_cell.length_b   1.000
_cell.length_c   1.000
_cell.angle_alpha   90.00
_cell.angle_beta   90.00
_cell.angle_gamma   90.00
#
_symmetry.space_group_name_H-M   'P 1'
#
loop_
_entity.id
_entity.type
_entity.pdbx_description
1 polymer ?
#
loop_
_entity_poly.entity_id
_entity_poly.type
_entity_poly.pdbx_seq_one_letter_code
_entity_poly.pdbx_strand_id
1 'polypeptide(L)'
;MKTTFRRRFIPSLLALSVAVPSAAALMPAPSSAAPGIGISQEQLDIVRKYAKEAIELLNSLSPEEKNRLRQMRDEVRTKPLNWWRDQIFQNPQAVEKMKAKGVTPEEASAMLRDMLALMYTPEDTIASLLAFKKNHYRTWTKIFGTEFKQEDLLEFAKMLERQVMADLVMSHMLNIDKPLDDMISDAIARMMQHGKFRKLGVKLAEVGITTTDVLEIRKRLVREFDRNNEVRDIFISAFARKNTDIVVQPGKLSPGKEKQVTLKVEFPGYFTIRSGVEWISSNPEVATIDKKGKLHAHKPGTTTISVKIKGVLIGEKDVTVEPDKGNKPDKEDKENK
;
A
#
# COMPACT_ATOMS: atom_id res chain seq x y z
N MET A 1 15.46 -14.34 -38.02
CA MET A 1 14.26 -14.66 -37.24
C MET A 1 13.38 -13.42 -37.08
N LYS A 2 12.06 -13.60 -37.22
CA LYS A 2 11.00 -12.65 -36.82
C LYS A 2 10.17 -13.37 -35.73
N THR A 3 9.28 -12.78 -34.94
CA THR A 3 8.50 -11.55 -35.14
C THR A 3 8.13 -10.92 -33.79
N THR A 4 7.71 -9.66 -33.82
CA THR A 4 6.82 -8.94 -32.88
C THR A 4 6.48 -9.62 -31.54
N PHE A 5 6.85 -9.02 -30.41
CA PHE A 5 6.05 -7.95 -29.78
C PHE A 5 4.69 -8.52 -29.32
N ARG A 6 4.67 -9.08 -28.11
CA ARG A 6 4.09 -8.44 -26.90
C ARG A 6 2.55 -8.67 -26.83
N ARG A 7 1.83 -8.63 -25.70
CA ARG A 7 2.00 -8.77 -24.22
C ARG A 7 0.57 -8.54 -23.66
N ARG A 8 0.42 -8.36 -22.33
CA ARG A 8 -0.69 -7.77 -21.48
C ARG A 8 -0.94 -8.83 -20.22
N PHE A 9 -1.92 -9.29 -19.28
CA PHE A 9 -3.03 -8.85 -18.27
C PHE A 9 -2.67 -8.92 -16.76
N ILE A 10 -2.51 -7.74 -16.12
CA ILE A 10 -2.75 -7.34 -14.69
C ILE A 10 -1.53 -6.84 -13.88
N PRO A 11 -1.39 -5.52 -13.63
CA PRO A 11 -0.93 -4.96 -12.35
C PRO A 11 -2.00 -4.98 -11.26
N SER A 12 -3.28 -5.12 -11.64
CA SER A 12 -4.45 -5.00 -10.76
C SER A 12 -4.66 -6.17 -9.80
N LEU A 13 -3.66 -6.36 -8.94
CA LEU A 13 -3.78 -6.83 -7.57
C LEU A 13 -3.14 -5.82 -6.59
N LEU A 14 -2.11 -5.07 -7.03
CA LEU A 14 -1.67 -3.82 -6.41
C LEU A 14 -2.40 -2.58 -6.97
N ALA A 15 -3.43 -2.77 -7.81
CA ALA A 15 -4.29 -1.71 -8.33
C ALA A 15 -5.75 -1.81 -7.85
N LEU A 16 -5.98 -2.41 -6.68
CA LEU A 16 -7.32 -2.83 -6.25
C LEU A 16 -7.91 -2.02 -5.08
N SER A 17 -7.16 -1.16 -4.40
CA SER A 17 -7.80 -0.20 -3.51
C SER A 17 -8.45 0.90 -4.36
N VAL A 18 -9.43 1.57 -3.77
CA VAL A 18 -10.14 2.71 -4.34
C VAL A 18 -10.83 2.49 -5.72
N ALA A 19 -11.87 1.64 -5.76
CA ALA A 19 -13.25 1.88 -6.28
C ALA A 19 -14.12 0.59 -6.22
N VAL A 20 -15.47 0.55 -6.12
CA VAL A 20 -16.51 1.38 -5.44
C VAL A 20 -17.90 0.66 -5.49
N PRO A 21 -18.85 0.82 -4.53
CA PRO A 21 -20.08 0.01 -4.51
C PRO A 21 -21.23 0.29 -5.49
N SER A 22 -22.04 -0.77 -5.70
CA SER A 22 -23.45 -0.84 -6.16
C SER A 22 -23.87 -0.19 -7.49
N ALA A 23 -24.37 -1.01 -8.42
CA ALA A 23 -25.02 -0.57 -9.69
C ALA A 23 -26.36 -1.27 -9.99
N ALA A 24 -26.94 -1.97 -9.00
CA ALA A 24 -28.25 -2.61 -9.13
C ALA A 24 -29.43 -1.68 -8.79
N ALA A 25 -29.21 -0.66 -7.95
CA ALA A 25 -30.26 0.24 -7.44
C ALA A 25 -30.32 1.62 -8.13
N LEU A 26 -29.46 1.87 -9.13
CA LEU A 26 -29.10 3.22 -9.57
C LEU A 26 -29.27 3.47 -11.09
N MET A 27 -30.12 2.71 -11.77
CA MET A 27 -30.45 2.93 -13.18
C MET A 27 -31.94 3.17 -13.37
N PRO A 28 -32.33 4.32 -13.99
CA PRO A 28 -33.64 4.45 -14.63
C PRO A 28 -33.81 3.41 -15.75
N ALA A 29 -35.06 3.20 -16.17
CA ALA A 29 -35.38 2.42 -17.37
C ALA A 29 -34.63 2.98 -18.62
N PRO A 30 -34.35 2.16 -19.65
CA PRO A 30 -33.44 2.51 -20.76
C PRO A 30 -33.96 3.59 -21.75
N SER A 31 -34.89 4.44 -21.33
CA SER A 31 -35.56 5.46 -22.16
C SER A 31 -35.62 6.81 -21.44
N SER A 32 -34.48 7.47 -21.23
CA SER A 32 -34.43 8.92 -20.96
C SER A 32 -33.11 9.53 -21.41
N ALA A 33 -33.18 10.45 -22.38
CA ALA A 33 -32.05 11.27 -22.80
C ALA A 33 -32.17 12.66 -22.17
N ALA A 34 -31.33 12.95 -21.17
CA ALA A 34 -31.13 14.29 -20.63
C ALA A 34 -29.74 14.42 -19.99
N PRO A 35 -29.04 15.56 -20.13
CA PRO A 35 -27.76 15.79 -19.46
C PRO A 35 -27.97 16.21 -17.99
N GLY A 36 -26.99 15.91 -17.13
CA GLY A 36 -26.95 16.41 -15.76
C GLY A 36 -27.67 15.55 -14.71
N ILE A 37 -27.16 14.34 -14.45
CA ILE A 37 -27.56 13.55 -13.27
C ILE A 37 -26.48 13.70 -12.20
N GLY A 38 -26.84 14.39 -11.11
CA GLY A 38 -26.00 14.53 -9.92
C GLY A 38 -25.90 13.22 -9.12
N ILE A 39 -24.79 13.06 -8.40
CA ILE A 39 -24.53 11.91 -7.52
C ILE A 39 -25.30 12.16 -6.21
N SER A 40 -26.13 11.22 -5.76
CA SER A 40 -26.93 11.42 -4.54
C SER A 40 -26.08 11.29 -3.28
N GLN A 41 -26.50 11.90 -2.16
CA GLN A 41 -25.76 11.79 -0.89
C GLN A 41 -25.69 10.35 -0.38
N GLU A 42 -26.76 9.56 -0.56
CA GLU A 42 -26.74 8.13 -0.24
C GLU A 42 -25.64 7.36 -1.00
N GLN A 43 -25.43 7.68 -2.29
CA GLN A 43 -24.33 7.12 -3.07
C GLN A 43 -22.97 7.58 -2.50
N LEU A 44 -22.82 8.85 -2.15
CA LEU A 44 -21.58 9.40 -1.58
C LEU A 44 -21.25 8.77 -0.23
N ASP A 45 -22.23 8.56 0.65
CA ASP A 45 -22.01 7.98 1.98
C ASP A 45 -21.72 6.47 1.92
N ILE A 46 -22.34 5.74 0.98
CA ILE A 46 -21.95 4.36 0.66
C ILE A 46 -20.49 4.31 0.19
N VAL A 47 -20.08 5.19 -0.74
CA VAL A 47 -18.70 5.23 -1.24
C VAL A 47 -17.71 5.61 -0.14
N ARG A 48 -18.02 6.62 0.69
CA ARG A 48 -17.23 7.02 1.87
C ARG A 48 -17.04 5.86 2.84
N LYS A 49 -18.11 5.12 3.17
CA LYS A 49 -18.05 3.97 4.10
C LYS A 49 -17.05 2.90 3.66
N TYR A 50 -17.03 2.55 2.37
CA TYR A 50 -16.11 1.54 1.84
C TYR A 50 -14.70 2.07 1.58
N ALA A 51 -14.55 3.34 1.21
CA ALA A 51 -13.24 3.96 0.99
C ALA A 51 -12.54 4.43 2.28
N LYS A 52 -13.24 4.44 3.43
CA LYS A 52 -12.78 5.03 4.69
C LYS A 52 -11.35 4.63 5.10
N GLU A 53 -11.05 3.33 5.18
CA GLU A 53 -9.71 2.87 5.58
C GLU A 53 -8.60 3.33 4.62
N ALA A 54 -8.87 3.34 3.31
CA ALA A 54 -7.93 3.82 2.31
C ALA A 54 -7.76 5.35 2.37
N ILE A 55 -8.83 6.11 2.61
CA ILE A 55 -8.79 7.56 2.80
C ILE A 55 -8.04 7.94 4.08
N GLU A 56 -8.25 7.21 5.18
CA GLU A 56 -7.48 7.41 6.41
C GLU A 56 -5.98 7.18 6.19
N LEU A 57 -5.61 6.12 5.47
CA LEU A 57 -4.22 5.82 5.14
C LEU A 57 -3.62 6.89 4.23
N LEU A 58 -4.28 7.24 3.12
CA LEU A 58 -3.84 8.29 2.19
C LEU A 58 -3.74 9.67 2.89
N ASN A 59 -4.62 9.97 3.85
CA ASN A 59 -4.55 11.18 4.64
C ASN A 59 -3.36 11.20 5.60
N SER A 60 -2.96 10.06 6.18
CA SER A 60 -1.81 9.98 7.09
C SER A 60 -0.44 10.16 6.44
N LEU A 61 -0.35 10.08 5.11
CA LEU A 61 0.90 10.26 4.35
C LEU A 61 1.48 11.68 4.48
N SER A 62 2.80 11.82 4.47
CA SER A 62 3.48 13.11 4.43
C SER A 62 3.20 13.90 3.12
N PRO A 63 3.48 15.21 3.07
CA PRO A 63 3.41 15.99 1.84
C PRO A 63 4.27 15.42 0.70
N GLU A 64 5.44 14.87 1.04
CA GLU A 64 6.42 14.27 0.13
C GLU A 64 5.94 12.89 -0.37
N GLU A 65 5.41 12.06 0.53
CA GLU A 65 4.79 10.76 0.17
C GLU A 65 3.62 10.98 -0.80
N LYS A 66 2.71 11.92 -0.46
CA LYS A 66 1.61 12.35 -1.35
C LYS A 66 2.14 12.87 -2.68
N ASN A 67 3.25 13.60 -2.69
CA ASN A 67 3.87 14.10 -3.92
C ASN A 67 4.41 12.97 -4.80
N ARG A 68 5.06 11.96 -4.22
CA ARG A 68 5.53 10.80 -4.99
C ARG A 68 4.37 9.97 -5.55
N LEU A 69 3.27 9.85 -4.80
CA LEU A 69 2.02 9.26 -5.33
C LEU A 69 1.47 10.07 -6.51
N ARG A 70 1.37 11.41 -6.42
CA ARG A 70 0.93 12.25 -7.54
C ARG A 70 1.82 12.10 -8.78
N GLN A 71 3.14 12.04 -8.61
CA GLN A 71 4.07 11.76 -9.71
C GLN A 71 3.79 10.40 -10.36
N MET A 72 3.73 9.33 -9.56
CA MET A 72 3.41 7.96 -10.00
C MET A 72 2.05 7.89 -10.73
N ARG A 73 1.01 8.55 -10.22
CA ARG A 73 -0.31 8.67 -10.84
C ARG A 73 -0.22 9.25 -12.25
N ASP A 74 0.59 10.29 -12.42
CA ASP A 74 0.67 11.04 -13.66
C ASP A 74 1.65 10.37 -14.65
N GLU A 75 2.70 9.68 -14.17
CA GLU A 75 3.47 8.70 -14.95
C GLU A 75 2.55 7.61 -15.53
N VAL A 76 1.66 7.02 -14.72
CA VAL A 76 0.68 6.00 -15.16
C VAL A 76 -0.30 6.58 -16.19
N ARG A 77 -0.86 7.77 -15.94
CA ARG A 77 -1.83 8.40 -16.85
C ARG A 77 -1.23 8.82 -18.20
N THR A 78 0.03 9.24 -18.23
CA THR A 78 0.73 9.70 -19.45
C THR A 78 1.19 8.57 -20.37
N LYS A 79 1.30 7.32 -19.91
CA LYS A 79 1.53 6.19 -20.81
C LYS A 79 0.35 6.07 -21.80
N PRO A 80 0.58 6.06 -23.14
CA PRO A 80 -0.48 6.08 -24.15
C PRO A 80 -1.27 4.76 -24.19
N LEU A 81 -2.42 4.69 -24.88
CA LEU A 81 -3.21 3.44 -24.94
C LEU A 81 -2.54 2.31 -25.76
N ASN A 82 -1.55 2.61 -26.62
CA ASN A 82 -0.64 1.60 -27.17
C ASN A 82 0.60 1.35 -26.27
N TRP A 83 0.73 2.04 -25.14
CA TRP A 83 1.35 1.51 -23.92
C TRP A 83 0.30 0.88 -22.99
N TRP A 84 -0.96 0.70 -23.46
CA TRP A 84 -1.98 -0.13 -22.83
C TRP A 84 -2.65 -1.32 -23.64
N ARG A 85 -2.32 -1.60 -24.95
CA ARG A 85 -2.37 -2.88 -25.81
C ARG A 85 -1.26 -4.08 -25.85
N ASP A 86 0.04 -3.89 -25.53
CA ASP A 86 1.34 -4.65 -25.29
C ASP A 86 2.28 -4.51 -23.92
N GLN A 87 1.75 -4.39 -22.66
CA GLN A 87 1.98 -4.43 -21.15
C GLN A 87 0.77 -4.87 -20.17
N ILE A 88 -0.52 -4.37 -20.25
CA ILE A 88 -1.88 -4.73 -19.59
C ILE A 88 -2.32 -6.20 -19.67
N PHE A 89 -3.41 -6.77 -20.42
CA PHE A 89 -3.90 -8.06 -21.24
C PHE A 89 -3.13 -9.32 -21.97
N GLN A 90 -2.88 -10.54 -21.44
CA GLN A 90 -1.61 -11.27 -21.81
C GLN A 90 -1.58 -12.05 -23.13
N ASN A 91 -2.06 -13.26 -23.03
CA ASN A 91 -2.02 -14.35 -23.98
C ASN A 91 -2.85 -13.94 -25.21
N PRO A 92 -2.50 -14.31 -26.47
CA PRO A 92 -3.38 -14.04 -27.61
C PRO A 92 -4.80 -14.59 -27.40
N GLN A 93 -4.95 -15.72 -26.69
CA GLN A 93 -6.27 -16.25 -26.30
C GLN A 93 -7.04 -15.29 -25.37
N ALA A 94 -6.35 -14.49 -24.56
CA ALA A 94 -7.01 -13.49 -23.72
C ALA A 94 -7.63 -12.39 -24.57
N VAL A 95 -6.90 -11.89 -25.57
CA VAL A 95 -7.42 -10.89 -26.54
C VAL A 95 -8.68 -11.43 -27.24
N GLU A 96 -8.66 -12.66 -27.75
CA GLU A 96 -9.84 -13.25 -28.40
C GLU A 96 -11.00 -13.52 -27.43
N LYS A 97 -10.73 -13.98 -26.19
CA LYS A 97 -11.77 -14.15 -25.16
C LYS A 97 -12.41 -12.82 -24.73
N MET A 98 -11.67 -11.72 -24.72
CA MET A 98 -12.24 -10.39 -24.44
C MET A 98 -13.01 -9.82 -25.62
N LYS A 99 -12.54 -9.99 -26.86
CA LYS A 99 -13.34 -9.72 -28.06
C LYS A 99 -14.66 -10.49 -28.06
N ALA A 100 -14.65 -11.78 -27.66
CA ALA A 100 -15.85 -12.60 -27.55
C ALA A 100 -16.85 -12.11 -26.46
N LYS A 101 -16.36 -11.49 -25.38
CA LYS A 101 -17.16 -10.73 -24.40
C LYS A 101 -17.50 -9.30 -24.85
N GLY A 102 -17.21 -8.94 -26.10
CA GLY A 102 -17.48 -7.62 -26.68
C GLY A 102 -16.59 -6.50 -26.12
N VAL A 103 -15.40 -6.82 -25.59
CA VAL A 103 -14.42 -5.86 -25.05
C VAL A 103 -13.27 -5.69 -26.04
N THR A 104 -13.08 -4.45 -26.50
CA THR A 104 -11.90 -4.07 -27.28
C THR A 104 -10.64 -4.06 -26.40
N PRO A 105 -9.44 -4.29 -26.97
CA PRO A 105 -8.19 -4.05 -26.27
C PRO A 105 -8.12 -2.62 -25.72
N GLU A 106 -8.66 -1.63 -26.41
CA GLU A 106 -8.62 -0.22 -26.00
C GLU A 106 -9.55 0.11 -24.81
N GLU A 107 -10.74 -0.49 -24.71
CA GLU A 107 -11.65 -0.29 -23.56
C GLU A 107 -11.00 -0.74 -22.24
N ALA A 108 -10.58 -2.00 -22.16
CA ALA A 108 -9.93 -2.51 -20.95
C ALA A 108 -8.47 -2.00 -20.80
N SER A 109 -7.91 -1.37 -21.85
CA SER A 109 -6.67 -0.61 -21.74
C SER A 109 -6.85 0.61 -20.84
N ALA A 110 -7.87 1.41 -21.16
CA ALA A 110 -8.23 2.58 -20.38
C ALA A 110 -8.68 2.17 -18.96
N MET A 111 -9.49 1.12 -18.84
CA MET A 111 -9.95 0.62 -17.54
C MET A 111 -8.79 0.34 -16.59
N LEU A 112 -7.78 -0.42 -16.99
CA LEU A 112 -6.72 -0.75 -16.06
C LEU A 112 -5.70 0.38 -15.85
N ARG A 113 -5.42 1.23 -16.85
CA ARG A 113 -4.66 2.48 -16.63
C ARG A 113 -5.32 3.32 -15.54
N ASP A 114 -6.63 3.54 -15.68
CA ASP A 114 -7.38 4.42 -14.78
C ASP A 114 -7.48 3.79 -13.38
N MET A 115 -7.76 2.49 -13.29
CA MET A 115 -7.75 1.72 -12.03
C MET A 115 -6.40 1.79 -11.30
N LEU A 116 -5.27 1.68 -12.01
CA LEU A 116 -3.95 1.86 -11.42
C LEU A 116 -3.70 3.31 -10.95
N ALA A 117 -4.24 4.31 -11.64
CA ALA A 117 -4.13 5.69 -11.20
C ALA A 117 -5.00 6.03 -9.96
N LEU A 118 -5.99 5.22 -9.60
CA LEU A 118 -6.81 5.44 -8.39
C LEU A 118 -5.99 5.24 -7.11
N MET A 119 -5.17 4.18 -7.06
CA MET A 119 -4.22 3.89 -5.99
C MET A 119 -3.41 5.11 -5.53
N TYR A 120 -3.08 5.96 -6.50
CA TYR A 120 -2.10 7.04 -6.39
C TYR A 120 -2.77 8.43 -6.36
N THR A 121 -4.06 8.50 -6.05
CA THR A 121 -4.82 9.76 -5.92
C THR A 121 -5.17 10.04 -4.45
N PRO A 122 -4.30 10.74 -3.68
CA PRO A 122 -4.52 10.95 -2.25
C PRO A 122 -5.62 11.99 -1.94
N GLU A 123 -5.76 13.07 -2.73
CA GLU A 123 -6.75 14.13 -2.45
C GLU A 123 -8.15 13.77 -2.99
N ASP A 124 -8.32 13.75 -4.31
CA ASP A 124 -9.61 13.59 -5.01
C ASP A 124 -10.11 12.14 -5.04
N THR A 125 -9.92 11.40 -3.94
CA THR A 125 -10.21 9.97 -3.82
C THR A 125 -11.64 9.69 -4.28
N ILE A 126 -12.65 10.16 -3.54
CA ILE A 126 -14.09 9.91 -3.78
C ILE A 126 -14.51 10.26 -5.22
N ALA A 127 -14.10 11.43 -5.73
CA ALA A 127 -14.44 11.91 -7.06
C ALA A 127 -13.87 11.00 -8.16
N SER A 128 -12.60 10.58 -7.98
CA SER A 128 -11.94 9.67 -8.92
C SER A 128 -12.59 8.29 -8.95
N LEU A 129 -13.09 7.78 -7.81
CA LEU A 129 -13.76 6.47 -7.76
C LEU A 129 -15.06 6.48 -8.58
N LEU A 130 -15.80 7.57 -8.46
CA LEU A 130 -17.08 7.79 -9.13
C LEU A 130 -16.87 8.00 -10.64
N ALA A 131 -15.82 8.73 -11.03
CA ALA A 131 -15.39 8.86 -12.43
C ALA A 131 -14.96 7.52 -13.03
N PHE A 132 -14.17 6.72 -12.32
CA PHE A 132 -13.77 5.37 -12.77
C PHE A 132 -15.00 4.47 -13.01
N LYS A 133 -15.90 4.38 -12.02
CA LYS A 133 -17.13 3.58 -12.15
C LYS A 133 -17.96 4.05 -13.34
N LYS A 134 -18.20 5.36 -13.49
CA LYS A 134 -18.94 5.94 -14.63
C LYS A 134 -18.33 5.55 -15.98
N ASN A 135 -17.01 5.66 -16.11
CA ASN A 135 -16.32 5.45 -17.38
C ASN A 135 -16.19 3.96 -17.75
N HIS A 136 -16.03 3.08 -16.76
CA HIS A 136 -15.61 1.68 -16.99
C HIS A 136 -16.65 0.62 -16.63
N TYR A 137 -17.83 0.98 -16.10
CA TYR A 137 -18.87 0.01 -15.71
C TYR A 137 -19.23 -1.00 -16.81
N ARG A 138 -19.40 -0.56 -18.06
CA ARG A 138 -19.72 -1.47 -19.18
C ARG A 138 -18.60 -2.48 -19.45
N THR A 139 -17.34 -2.02 -19.46
CA THR A 139 -16.14 -2.86 -19.62
C THR A 139 -16.02 -3.85 -18.46
N TRP A 140 -16.25 -3.38 -17.23
CA TRP A 140 -16.25 -4.20 -16.02
C TRP A 140 -17.25 -5.35 -16.11
N THR A 141 -18.52 -5.05 -16.37
CA THR A 141 -19.60 -6.05 -16.41
C THR A 141 -19.42 -7.08 -17.53
N LYS A 142 -18.86 -6.69 -18.69
CA LYS A 142 -18.50 -7.65 -19.77
C LYS A 142 -17.45 -8.68 -19.31
N ILE A 143 -16.45 -8.25 -18.52
CA ILE A 143 -15.37 -9.11 -18.03
C ILE A 143 -15.82 -9.95 -16.82
N PHE A 144 -16.22 -9.28 -15.75
CA PHE A 144 -16.43 -9.86 -14.42
C PHE A 144 -17.89 -10.24 -14.12
N GLY A 145 -18.84 -9.80 -14.95
CA GLY A 145 -20.28 -9.93 -14.70
C GLY A 145 -20.80 -8.92 -13.68
N THR A 146 -21.97 -9.20 -13.12
CA THR A 146 -22.57 -8.45 -12.00
C THR A 146 -22.27 -9.07 -10.64
N GLU A 147 -21.78 -10.32 -10.62
CA GLU A 147 -21.58 -11.09 -9.39
C GLU A 147 -20.21 -10.90 -8.71
N PHE A 148 -19.26 -10.27 -9.41
CA PHE A 148 -17.97 -9.86 -8.89
C PHE A 148 -17.87 -8.36 -9.14
N LYS A 149 -17.96 -7.61 -8.06
CA LYS A 149 -18.23 -6.18 -8.08
C LYS A 149 -16.95 -5.40 -7.82
N GLN A 150 -17.01 -4.09 -7.99
CA GLN A 150 -15.85 -3.22 -7.73
C GLN A 150 -15.57 -3.17 -6.20
N GLU A 151 -16.58 -3.33 -5.35
CA GLU A 151 -16.45 -3.61 -3.91
C GLU A 151 -15.43 -4.71 -3.57
N ASP A 152 -15.44 -5.79 -4.34
CA ASP A 152 -14.62 -6.98 -4.06
C ASP A 152 -13.13 -6.71 -4.33
N LEU A 153 -12.81 -5.66 -5.11
CA LEU A 153 -11.45 -5.14 -5.26
C LEU A 153 -10.97 -4.39 -4.03
N LEU A 154 -11.81 -3.47 -3.50
CA LEU A 154 -11.50 -2.71 -2.28
C LEU A 154 -11.11 -3.66 -1.14
N GLU A 155 -11.91 -4.72 -1.00
CA GLU A 155 -11.66 -5.74 0.00
C GLU A 155 -10.45 -6.62 -0.35
N PHE A 156 -10.19 -6.90 -1.64
CA PHE A 156 -8.94 -7.57 -2.04
C PHE A 156 -7.72 -6.76 -1.61
N ALA A 157 -7.59 -5.48 -1.96
CA ALA A 157 -6.41 -4.71 -1.62
C ALA A 157 -6.21 -4.58 -0.10
N LYS A 158 -7.29 -4.29 0.64
CA LYS A 158 -7.26 -4.28 2.11
C LYS A 158 -6.82 -5.62 2.71
N MET A 159 -7.23 -6.75 2.11
CA MET A 159 -6.81 -8.08 2.55
C MET A 159 -5.38 -8.43 2.10
N LEU A 160 -4.92 -7.93 0.95
CA LEU A 160 -3.56 -8.11 0.46
C LEU A 160 -2.56 -7.35 1.33
N GLU A 161 -2.81 -6.07 1.60
CA GLU A 161 -2.01 -5.24 2.50
C GLU A 161 -1.85 -5.91 3.88
N ARG A 162 -2.96 -6.40 4.44
CA ARG A 162 -2.98 -7.16 5.69
C ARG A 162 -2.22 -8.49 5.59
N GLN A 163 -2.31 -9.24 4.48
CA GLN A 163 -1.49 -10.45 4.30
C GLN A 163 -0.01 -10.14 4.11
N VAL A 164 0.36 -9.06 3.41
CA VAL A 164 1.75 -8.65 3.22
C VAL A 164 2.37 -8.22 4.55
N MET A 165 1.66 -7.46 5.38
CA MET A 165 2.14 -7.09 6.72
C MET A 165 2.25 -8.32 7.65
N ALA A 166 1.29 -9.24 7.59
CA ALA A 166 1.35 -10.50 8.35
C ALA A 166 2.51 -11.40 7.92
N ASP A 167 2.71 -11.58 6.61
CA ASP A 167 3.84 -12.34 6.06
C ASP A 167 5.18 -11.66 6.41
N LEU A 168 5.27 -10.31 6.38
CA LEU A 168 6.46 -9.54 6.75
C LEU A 168 6.84 -9.74 8.23
N VAL A 169 5.86 -9.67 9.11
CA VAL A 169 5.99 -9.99 10.54
C VAL A 169 6.44 -11.43 10.76
N MET A 170 5.73 -12.40 10.18
CA MET A 170 5.99 -13.82 10.43
C MET A 170 7.32 -14.26 9.83
N SER A 171 7.70 -13.70 8.68
CA SER A 171 9.02 -13.89 8.07
C SER A 171 10.14 -13.34 8.94
N HIS A 172 9.92 -12.23 9.66
CA HIS A 172 10.87 -11.74 10.65
C HIS A 172 10.95 -12.67 11.86
N MET A 173 9.82 -12.99 12.50
CA MET A 173 9.76 -13.82 13.70
C MET A 173 10.32 -15.24 13.51
N LEU A 174 10.22 -15.78 12.29
CA LEU A 174 10.70 -17.12 11.93
C LEU A 174 12.08 -17.12 11.24
N ASN A 175 12.77 -15.96 11.15
CA ASN A 175 14.04 -15.79 10.44
C ASN A 175 14.03 -16.30 8.97
N ILE A 176 12.90 -16.15 8.28
CA ILE A 176 12.72 -16.61 6.89
C ILE A 176 13.34 -15.60 5.93
N ASP A 177 14.42 -15.99 5.25
CA ASP A 177 15.01 -15.19 4.19
C ASP A 177 14.28 -15.34 2.84
N LYS A 178 13.06 -14.79 2.79
CA LYS A 178 12.31 -14.60 1.54
C LYS A 178 12.33 -13.11 1.13
N PRO A 179 12.51 -12.77 -0.16
CA PRO A 179 12.36 -11.40 -0.66
C PRO A 179 10.91 -10.90 -0.53
N LEU A 180 10.73 -9.63 -0.16
CA LEU A 180 9.41 -9.02 0.00
C LEU A 180 8.58 -9.03 -1.30
N ASP A 181 9.22 -8.95 -2.47
CA ASP A 181 8.51 -9.04 -3.77
C ASP A 181 7.84 -10.41 -3.98
N ASP A 182 8.49 -11.48 -3.54
CA ASP A 182 7.97 -12.84 -3.63
C ASP A 182 6.93 -13.12 -2.54
N MET A 183 7.05 -12.51 -1.36
CA MET A 183 6.01 -12.55 -0.32
C MET A 183 4.70 -11.89 -0.79
N ILE A 184 4.79 -10.73 -1.44
CA ILE A 184 3.63 -10.07 -2.07
C ILE A 184 3.06 -10.96 -3.19
N SER A 185 3.93 -11.62 -3.96
CA SER A 185 3.53 -12.54 -5.05
C SER A 185 2.83 -13.80 -4.53
N ASP A 186 3.29 -14.37 -3.40
CA ASP A 186 2.66 -15.51 -2.75
C ASP A 186 1.29 -15.14 -2.16
N ALA A 187 1.19 -14.01 -1.44
CA ALA A 187 -0.09 -13.52 -0.90
C ALA A 187 -1.12 -13.33 -2.03
N ILE A 188 -0.70 -12.71 -3.13
CA ILE A 188 -1.46 -12.61 -4.38
C ILE A 188 -1.97 -13.97 -4.87
N ALA A 189 -1.10 -14.96 -5.00
CA ALA A 189 -1.44 -16.27 -5.56
C ALA A 189 -2.42 -17.02 -4.65
N ARG A 190 -2.15 -17.06 -3.34
CA ARG A 190 -3.02 -17.66 -2.32
C ARG A 190 -4.41 -17.03 -2.34
N MET A 191 -4.50 -15.70 -2.42
CA MET A 191 -5.78 -15.00 -2.50
C MET A 191 -6.55 -15.30 -3.79
N MET A 192 -5.89 -15.31 -4.96
CA MET A 192 -6.54 -15.66 -6.22
C MET A 192 -7.05 -17.12 -6.28
N GLN A 193 -6.52 -18.01 -5.45
CA GLN A 193 -6.84 -19.44 -5.47
C GLN A 193 -7.84 -19.86 -4.37
N HIS A 194 -7.95 -19.09 -3.28
CA HIS A 194 -8.69 -19.49 -2.07
C HIS A 194 -9.68 -18.43 -1.56
N GLY A 195 -10.58 -18.85 -0.67
CA GLY A 195 -11.58 -17.99 -0.04
C GLY A 195 -12.49 -17.27 -1.04
N LYS A 196 -12.98 -16.09 -0.66
CA LYS A 196 -13.85 -15.24 -1.50
C LYS A 196 -13.19 -14.76 -2.79
N PHE A 197 -11.87 -14.52 -2.76
CA PHE A 197 -11.13 -14.00 -3.91
C PHE A 197 -10.79 -15.05 -4.97
N ARG A 198 -11.04 -16.34 -4.71
CA ARG A 198 -11.10 -17.38 -5.76
C ARG A 198 -12.01 -16.98 -6.92
N LYS A 199 -13.09 -16.21 -6.66
CA LYS A 199 -14.00 -15.71 -7.70
C LYS A 199 -13.32 -14.75 -8.68
N LEU A 200 -12.40 -13.91 -8.21
CA LEU A 200 -11.55 -13.06 -9.07
C LEU A 200 -10.69 -13.93 -9.98
N GLY A 201 -10.01 -14.94 -9.42
CA GLY A 201 -9.22 -15.91 -10.20
C GLY A 201 -10.03 -16.61 -11.31
N VAL A 202 -11.25 -17.03 -11.00
CA VAL A 202 -12.17 -17.64 -12.00
C VAL A 202 -12.58 -16.64 -13.08
N LYS A 203 -13.02 -15.43 -12.73
CA LYS A 203 -13.42 -14.41 -13.73
C LYS A 203 -12.26 -13.98 -14.62
N LEU A 204 -11.03 -14.01 -14.13
CA LEU A 204 -9.82 -13.77 -14.93
C LEU A 204 -9.52 -14.95 -15.86
N ALA A 205 -9.68 -16.19 -15.41
CA ALA A 205 -9.54 -17.37 -16.28
C ALA A 205 -10.59 -17.45 -17.40
N GLU A 206 -11.83 -16.98 -17.16
CA GLU A 206 -12.86 -16.80 -18.21
C GLU A 206 -12.32 -15.96 -19.38
N VAL A 207 -11.63 -14.85 -19.09
CA VAL A 207 -10.99 -13.97 -20.10
C VAL A 207 -9.54 -14.36 -20.44
N GLY A 208 -9.10 -15.57 -20.09
CA GLY A 208 -7.79 -16.11 -20.51
C GLY A 208 -6.59 -15.55 -19.77
N ILE A 209 -6.82 -14.99 -18.58
CA ILE A 209 -5.82 -14.42 -17.68
C ILE A 209 -5.61 -15.41 -16.53
N THR A 210 -4.41 -15.94 -16.39
CA THR A 210 -4.01 -16.82 -15.28
C THR A 210 -3.37 -16.01 -14.15
N THR A 211 -3.27 -16.61 -12.95
CA THR A 211 -2.47 -16.06 -11.84
C THR A 211 -1.00 -15.85 -12.23
N THR A 212 -0.45 -16.65 -13.17
CA THR A 212 0.91 -16.48 -13.68
C THR A 212 1.05 -15.21 -14.51
N ASP A 213 0.11 -14.96 -15.45
CA ASP A 213 0.10 -13.72 -16.24
C ASP A 213 0.12 -12.50 -15.31
N VAL A 214 -0.84 -12.47 -14.37
CA VAL A 214 -0.98 -11.44 -13.32
C VAL A 214 0.34 -11.18 -12.58
N LEU A 215 1.03 -12.23 -12.13
CA LEU A 215 2.29 -12.11 -11.41
C LEU A 215 3.42 -11.56 -12.28
N GLU A 216 3.53 -11.98 -13.53
CA GLU A 216 4.53 -11.42 -14.45
C GLU A 216 4.37 -9.91 -14.63
N ILE A 217 3.14 -9.40 -14.59
CA ILE A 217 2.82 -8.04 -15.03
C ILE A 217 2.89 -7.06 -13.87
N ARG A 218 2.51 -7.49 -12.67
CA ARG A 218 3.03 -6.89 -11.44
C ARG A 218 4.54 -6.70 -11.55
N LYS A 219 5.31 -7.77 -11.83
CA LYS A 219 6.77 -7.69 -11.97
C LYS A 219 7.23 -6.82 -13.16
N ARG A 220 6.45 -6.68 -14.24
CA ARG A 220 6.74 -5.75 -15.36
C ARG A 220 6.52 -4.28 -15.03
N LEU A 221 5.58 -3.96 -14.14
CA LEU A 221 5.13 -2.59 -13.90
C LEU A 221 5.78 -1.97 -12.66
N VAL A 222 6.16 -2.78 -11.67
CA VAL A 222 7.21 -2.40 -10.68
C VAL A 222 8.48 -2.01 -11.43
N ARG A 223 8.94 -2.80 -12.42
CA ARG A 223 10.11 -2.45 -13.25
C ARG A 223 9.93 -1.23 -14.17
N GLU A 224 8.71 -0.79 -14.45
CA GLU A 224 8.50 0.46 -15.18
C GLU A 224 8.57 1.67 -14.23
N PHE A 225 7.69 1.70 -13.23
CA PHE A 225 7.35 2.90 -12.47
C PHE A 225 7.96 2.95 -11.06
N ASP A 226 8.20 1.79 -10.43
CA ASP A 226 8.56 1.68 -9.01
C ASP A 226 9.82 0.82 -8.81
N ARG A 227 10.86 1.08 -9.61
CA ARG A 227 12.09 0.27 -9.67
C ARG A 227 12.80 0.15 -8.32
N ASN A 228 12.75 1.22 -7.54
CA ASN A 228 13.33 1.32 -6.21
C ASN A 228 12.38 0.79 -5.11
N ASN A 229 11.11 0.54 -5.44
CA ASN A 229 10.01 0.21 -4.53
C ASN A 229 9.60 1.34 -3.56
N GLU A 230 9.88 2.60 -3.92
CA GLU A 230 9.48 3.79 -3.17
C GLU A 230 7.98 3.81 -2.89
N VAL A 231 7.16 3.53 -3.91
CA VAL A 231 5.70 3.62 -3.80
C VAL A 231 5.12 2.41 -3.07
N ARG A 232 5.64 1.20 -3.31
CA ARG A 232 5.38 0.01 -2.47
C ARG A 232 5.62 0.31 -0.99
N ASP A 233 6.76 0.94 -0.68
CA ASP A 233 7.21 1.14 0.70
C ASP A 233 6.46 2.26 1.40
N ILE A 234 5.96 3.28 0.68
CA ILE A 234 5.00 4.27 1.22
C ILE A 234 3.76 3.57 1.80
N PHE A 235 3.12 2.65 1.06
CA PHE A 235 1.92 1.96 1.55
C PHE A 235 2.21 1.06 2.76
N ILE A 236 3.29 0.26 2.70
CA ILE A 236 3.67 -0.62 3.82
C ILE A 236 4.05 0.20 5.06
N SER A 237 4.78 1.31 4.90
CA SER A 237 5.17 2.20 6.02
C SER A 237 3.98 2.97 6.58
N ALA A 238 2.99 3.34 5.76
CA ALA A 238 1.74 3.95 6.22
C ALA A 238 0.87 2.98 7.03
N PHE A 239 0.75 1.72 6.58
CA PHE A 239 0.08 0.68 7.36
C PHE A 239 0.84 0.40 8.67
N ALA A 240 2.17 0.27 8.61
CA ALA A 240 2.99 -0.03 9.77
C ALA A 240 2.98 1.08 10.85
N ARG A 241 3.04 2.36 10.45
CA ARG A 241 2.87 3.52 11.36
C ARG A 241 1.53 3.52 12.11
N LYS A 242 0.48 2.87 11.58
CA LYS A 242 -0.85 2.75 12.23
C LYS A 242 -1.00 1.50 13.11
N ASN A 243 -0.04 0.57 13.10
CA ASN A 243 -0.14 -0.73 13.76
C ASN A 243 1.11 -1.09 14.60
N THR A 244 2.01 -0.13 14.87
CA THR A 244 3.24 -0.34 15.63
C THR A 244 3.59 0.86 16.53
N ASP A 245 4.39 0.63 17.57
CA ASP A 245 4.99 1.67 18.41
C ASP A 245 6.42 1.30 18.82
N ILE A 246 7.34 2.25 18.75
CA ILE A 246 8.69 2.10 19.30
C ILE A 246 8.64 2.44 20.79
N VAL A 247 8.86 1.45 21.66
CA VAL A 247 8.87 1.64 23.11
C VAL A 247 10.29 1.78 23.60
N VAL A 248 10.67 3.01 23.94
CA VAL A 248 11.87 3.31 24.71
C VAL A 248 11.57 3.07 26.19
N GLN A 249 12.49 2.43 26.91
CA GLN A 249 12.38 2.17 28.35
C GLN A 249 12.12 3.47 29.16
N PRO A 250 11.27 3.46 30.20
CA PRO A 250 10.98 4.64 31.04
C PRO A 250 12.21 5.26 31.74
N GLY A 251 11.99 6.40 32.40
CA GLY A 251 13.01 7.19 33.12
C GLY A 251 13.68 8.26 32.25
N LYS A 252 14.61 9.03 32.83
CA LYS A 252 15.42 10.02 32.10
C LYS A 252 16.41 9.33 31.14
N LEU A 253 16.79 9.99 30.05
CA LEU A 253 17.94 9.61 29.22
C LEU A 253 18.94 10.78 29.23
N SER A 254 20.15 10.57 29.75
CA SER A 254 21.25 11.55 29.79
C SER A 254 22.54 10.94 29.21
N PRO A 255 23.57 11.75 28.87
CA PRO A 255 24.84 11.26 28.37
C PRO A 255 25.45 10.13 29.19
N GLY A 256 25.98 9.12 28.52
CA GLY A 256 26.54 7.91 29.13
C GLY A 256 25.49 6.96 29.73
N LYS A 257 24.18 7.23 29.59
CA LYS A 257 23.11 6.29 29.95
C LYS A 257 22.68 5.46 28.76
N GLU A 258 22.15 4.29 29.07
CA GLU A 258 21.68 3.29 28.12
C GLU A 258 20.22 2.93 28.41
N LYS A 259 19.47 2.54 27.37
CA LYS A 259 18.08 2.08 27.50
C LYS A 259 17.79 0.96 26.53
N GLN A 260 16.92 0.03 26.92
CA GLN A 260 16.29 -0.87 25.96
C GLN A 260 15.24 -0.10 25.13
N VAL A 261 15.24 -0.35 23.83
CA VAL A 261 14.19 0.03 22.89
C VAL A 261 13.61 -1.25 22.30
N THR A 262 12.30 -1.30 22.12
CA THR A 262 11.60 -2.43 21.48
C THR A 262 10.59 -1.92 20.47
N LEU A 263 10.20 -2.78 19.54
CA LEU A 263 9.10 -2.51 18.61
C LEU A 263 7.88 -3.31 19.06
N LYS A 264 6.85 -2.63 19.56
CA LYS A 264 5.51 -3.20 19.67
C LYS A 264 4.87 -3.27 18.29
N VAL A 265 4.13 -4.34 18.06
CA VAL A 265 3.30 -4.50 16.86
C VAL A 265 1.94 -5.03 17.31
N GLU A 266 0.87 -4.50 16.71
CA GLU A 266 -0.52 -4.80 17.08
C GLU A 266 -1.26 -5.61 16.00
N PHE A 267 -0.68 -5.74 14.80
CA PHE A 267 -1.21 -6.50 13.67
C PHE A 267 -0.15 -7.44 13.06
N PRO A 268 -0.43 -8.73 12.78
CA PRO A 268 -1.74 -9.41 12.85
C PRO A 268 -2.20 -9.82 14.26
N GLY A 269 -1.40 -9.54 15.28
CA GLY A 269 -1.75 -9.66 16.69
C GLY A 269 -0.75 -8.88 17.55
N TYR A 270 -0.91 -8.90 18.87
CA TYR A 270 -0.01 -8.18 19.78
C TYR A 270 1.27 -8.95 20.10
N PHE A 271 2.43 -8.37 19.78
CA PHE A 271 3.75 -8.91 20.16
C PHE A 271 4.80 -7.79 20.28
N THR A 272 6.00 -8.14 20.74
CA THR A 272 7.09 -7.19 20.95
C THR A 272 8.40 -7.74 20.40
N ILE A 273 8.90 -7.14 19.33
CA ILE A 273 10.19 -7.47 18.73
C ILE A 273 11.30 -6.76 19.51
N ARG A 274 12.34 -7.52 19.91
CA ARG A 274 13.48 -7.03 20.70
C ARG A 274 14.82 -7.03 19.95
N SER A 275 14.93 -7.77 18.84
CA SER A 275 16.18 -7.95 18.10
C SER A 275 15.93 -8.41 16.66
N GLY A 276 17.00 -8.40 15.85
CA GLY A 276 17.00 -8.87 14.47
C GLY A 276 16.48 -7.86 13.45
N VAL A 277 15.82 -6.79 13.91
CA VAL A 277 15.39 -5.65 13.08
C VAL A 277 16.54 -4.69 12.85
N GLU A 278 16.46 -3.92 11.77
CA GLU A 278 17.41 -2.86 11.44
C GLU A 278 17.00 -1.59 12.19
N TRP A 279 17.73 -1.25 13.26
CA TRP A 279 17.59 0.02 13.98
C TRP A 279 18.51 1.09 13.39
N ILE A 280 18.00 2.32 13.26
CA ILE A 280 18.73 3.48 12.72
C ILE A 280 18.50 4.67 13.67
N SER A 281 19.51 5.53 13.80
CA SER A 281 19.40 6.85 14.45
C SER A 281 19.69 7.93 13.40
N SER A 282 18.80 8.92 13.25
CA SER A 282 18.99 10.02 12.29
C SER A 282 20.16 10.93 12.67
N ASN A 283 20.51 10.98 13.96
CA ASN A 283 21.64 11.72 14.50
C ASN A 283 22.44 10.85 15.51
N PRO A 284 23.37 10.00 15.03
CA PRO A 284 24.20 9.12 15.87
C PRO A 284 24.99 9.86 16.95
N GLU A 285 25.38 11.10 16.67
CA GLU A 285 26.08 12.02 17.58
C GLU A 285 25.28 12.39 18.84
N VAL A 286 23.94 12.28 18.81
CA VAL A 286 23.07 12.45 19.99
C VAL A 286 22.89 11.11 20.69
N ALA A 287 22.51 10.06 19.96
CA ALA A 287 22.42 8.70 20.47
C ALA A 287 22.58 7.65 19.36
N THR A 288 23.23 6.53 19.68
CA THR A 288 23.38 5.35 18.80
C THR A 288 22.53 4.19 19.30
N ILE A 289 22.02 3.34 18.39
CA ILE A 289 21.23 2.15 18.74
C ILE A 289 21.83 0.88 18.10
N ASP A 290 21.91 -0.21 18.85
CA ASP A 290 22.48 -1.49 18.39
C ASP A 290 21.43 -2.45 17.79
N LYS A 291 21.89 -3.58 17.22
CA LYS A 291 21.04 -4.64 16.61
C LYS A 291 20.15 -5.40 17.61
N LYS A 292 20.29 -5.15 18.92
CA LYS A 292 19.48 -5.67 20.03
C LYS A 292 18.56 -4.59 20.62
N GLY A 293 18.43 -3.43 19.96
CA GLY A 293 17.64 -2.30 20.43
C GLY A 293 18.23 -1.56 21.63
N LYS A 294 19.52 -1.75 21.94
CA LYS A 294 20.19 -1.02 23.02
C LYS A 294 20.55 0.39 22.53
N LEU A 295 19.87 1.39 23.07
CA LEU A 295 20.13 2.80 22.80
C LEU A 295 21.16 3.34 23.80
N HIS A 296 22.20 4.00 23.30
CA HIS A 296 23.25 4.66 24.07
C HIS A 296 23.21 6.17 23.80
N ALA A 297 23.12 7.00 24.84
CA ALA A 297 23.09 8.45 24.72
C ALA A 297 24.48 9.08 24.86
N HIS A 298 24.83 9.99 23.94
CA HIS A 298 26.16 10.59 23.83
C HIS A 298 26.17 12.05 24.25
N LYS A 299 25.28 12.90 23.70
CA LYS A 299 25.18 14.31 24.07
C LYS A 299 23.73 14.82 24.00
N PRO A 300 23.40 15.92 24.72
CA PRO A 300 22.03 16.44 24.74
C PRO A 300 21.54 16.91 23.36
N GLY A 301 20.25 16.69 23.10
CA GLY A 301 19.62 16.95 21.81
C GLY A 301 18.55 15.91 21.49
N THR A 302 17.98 15.95 20.30
CA THR A 302 16.98 14.98 19.83
C THR A 302 17.50 14.23 18.60
N THR A 303 17.20 12.94 18.53
CA THR A 303 17.41 12.10 17.34
C THR A 303 16.18 11.26 17.07
N THR A 304 15.88 11.00 15.80
CA THR A 304 14.79 10.11 15.40
C THR A 304 15.34 8.68 15.33
N ILE A 305 14.77 7.78 16.13
CA ILE A 305 15.07 6.36 16.08
C ILE A 305 14.06 5.71 15.13
N SER A 306 14.55 5.12 14.05
CA SER A 306 13.75 4.42 13.04
C SER A 306 14.01 2.92 13.09
N VAL A 307 13.01 2.13 12.72
CA VAL A 307 13.12 0.66 12.64
C VAL A 307 12.64 0.13 11.30
N LYS A 308 13.43 -0.78 10.73
CA LYS A 308 13.18 -1.40 9.43
C LYS A 308 13.11 -2.92 9.50
N ILE A 309 12.29 -3.50 8.63
CA ILE A 309 12.22 -4.95 8.36
C ILE A 309 12.32 -5.15 6.85
N LYS A 310 13.31 -5.96 6.41
CA LYS A 310 13.64 -6.18 4.99
C LYS A 310 13.82 -4.87 4.18
N GLY A 311 14.41 -3.85 4.83
CA GLY A 311 14.70 -2.53 4.26
C GLY A 311 13.56 -1.50 4.31
N VAL A 312 12.32 -1.93 4.55
CA VAL A 312 11.12 -1.07 4.63
C VAL A 312 10.99 -0.47 6.03
N LEU A 313 10.62 0.82 6.11
CA LEU A 313 10.35 1.51 7.37
C LEU A 313 9.07 0.97 8.02
N ILE A 314 9.17 0.52 9.27
CA ILE A 314 8.04 -0.05 10.02
C ILE A 314 7.58 0.92 11.11
N GLY A 315 8.49 1.71 11.69
CA GLY A 315 8.15 2.75 12.65
C GLY A 315 9.31 3.73 12.87
N GLU A 316 8.99 4.87 13.47
CA GLU A 316 9.92 5.95 13.79
C GLU A 316 9.48 6.68 15.06
N LYS A 317 10.43 7.19 15.84
CA LYS A 317 10.15 7.92 17.09
C LYS A 317 11.29 8.83 17.49
N ASP A 318 10.99 10.08 17.79
CA ASP A 318 11.96 11.01 18.34
C ASP A 318 12.31 10.65 19.79
N VAL A 319 13.62 10.70 20.08
CA VAL A 319 14.18 10.46 21.40
C VAL A 319 15.10 11.61 21.78
N THR A 320 14.75 12.28 22.87
CA THR A 320 15.54 13.38 23.43
C THR A 320 16.49 12.86 24.50
N VAL A 321 17.77 13.21 24.36
CA VAL A 321 18.78 13.12 25.41
C VAL A 321 18.78 14.44 26.17
N GLU A 322 18.49 14.38 27.46
CA GLU A 322 18.51 15.54 28.35
C GLU A 322 19.93 15.83 28.85
N PRO A 323 20.29 17.11 29.09
CA PRO A 323 21.49 17.45 29.84
C PRO A 323 21.52 16.72 31.18
N ASP A 324 22.68 16.15 31.54
CA ASP A 324 22.85 15.72 32.92
C ASP A 324 23.08 16.95 33.80
N LYS A 325 21.97 17.50 34.31
CA LYS A 325 21.94 18.26 35.54
C LYS A 325 22.34 17.32 36.69
N GLY A 326 23.62 16.94 36.72
CA GLY A 326 24.19 16.24 37.87
C GLY A 326 23.90 17.06 39.12
N ASN A 327 23.71 16.39 40.26
CA ASN A 327 23.49 17.08 41.53
C ASN A 327 24.57 18.15 41.66
N LYS A 328 24.15 19.42 41.71
CA LYS A 328 25.00 20.42 42.34
C LYS A 328 25.27 19.87 43.75
N PRO A 329 26.52 19.85 44.23
CA PRO A 329 26.70 19.75 45.66
C PRO A 329 25.87 20.90 46.25
N ASP A 330 24.98 20.58 47.19
CA ASP A 330 24.32 21.62 47.97
C ASP A 330 25.42 22.51 48.52
N LYS A 331 25.29 23.82 48.31
CA LYS A 331 26.27 24.75 48.87
C LYS A 331 26.24 24.54 50.37
N GLU A 332 27.39 24.24 50.96
CA GLU A 332 27.53 24.31 52.41
C GLU A 332 27.03 25.69 52.85
N ASP A 333 26.06 25.73 53.76
CA ASP A 333 25.67 26.95 54.48
C ASP A 333 26.80 27.31 55.45
N LYS A 334 27.90 27.80 54.88
CA LYS A 334 28.98 28.46 55.58
C LYS A 334 28.67 29.94 55.64
N GLU A 335 28.65 30.44 56.87
CA GLU A 335 28.38 31.82 57.25
C GLU A 335 26.89 32.24 57.15
N ASN A 336 26.34 33.03 58.09
CA ASN A 336 27.03 33.86 59.09
C ASN A 336 26.20 34.09 60.37
N LYS A 337 26.92 34.25 61.49
CA LYS A 337 26.48 34.66 62.85
C LYS A 337 25.73 33.63 63.71
#